data_AF-A0A803PSK7-F1
#
_entry.id   AF-A0A803PSK7-F1
#
_cell.length_a   1.000
_cell.length_b   1.000
_cell.length_c   1.000
_cell.angle_alpha   90.00
_cell.angle_beta   90.00
_cell.angle_gamma   90.00
#
_symmetry.space_group_name_H-M   'P 1'
#
loop_
_entity.id
_entity.type
_entity.pdbx_description
1 polymer ?
#
loop_
_entity_poly.entity_id
_entity_poly.type
_entity_poly.pdbx_seq_one_letter_code
_entity_poly.pdbx_strand_id
1 'polypeptide(L)'
;MRVLQTSYNQRLKSLGLDAISKRSEILPSRDIAALVYLWNPYTIVACVGLSTSPIENMAVILSLYGACTCKAPLAAFGWVMATHLSLYPVILVIPVILILGYGPETPPRKLLRLRKYGKIEDAPSSDHSRQPREAKKQQDQAYNFSWRPVVKFIVWSMIWLVYVIVLCGLSVRQYGGLEEMFKRTYGFILTVPDLSPNIGVLWYFFAEVFDFFRNFFLIVFHMNILFMIFPLAIRLNHRPCFLAFAYIAISSMLKSYPSVGDSALYLGLLGLFVNELADMQFSFFLFCAYVGVSLLSPVMHNLWIWRGTGNANFYFATAMAYACLQIVLVVESVSAMLNHDRKLTKLLNAKYQDGKS
;
A
#
# COMPACT_ATOMS: atom_id res chain seq x y z
N MET A 1 -14.75 -0.83 -1.37
CA MET A 1 -14.39 -2.17 -1.90
C MET A 1 -15.40 -2.78 -2.86
N ARG A 2 -16.72 -2.78 -2.62
CA ARG A 2 -17.68 -3.28 -3.64
C ARG A 2 -17.49 -2.59 -5.01
N VAL A 3 -17.31 -1.27 -4.99
CA VAL A 3 -17.01 -0.43 -6.17
C VAL A 3 -15.73 -0.85 -6.91
N LEU A 4 -14.69 -1.28 -6.18
CA LEU A 4 -13.42 -1.73 -6.77
C LEU A 4 -13.62 -2.98 -7.62
N GLN A 5 -14.15 -4.04 -7.02
CA GLN A 5 -14.33 -5.33 -7.70
C GLN A 5 -15.38 -5.26 -8.82
N THR A 6 -16.47 -4.49 -8.62
CA THR A 6 -17.45 -4.27 -9.70
C THR A 6 -16.84 -3.48 -10.85
N SER A 7 -16.03 -2.45 -10.58
CA SER A 7 -15.37 -1.66 -11.64
C SER A 7 -14.32 -2.47 -12.39
N TYR A 8 -13.61 -3.37 -11.70
CA TYR A 8 -12.64 -4.29 -12.30
C TYR A 8 -13.33 -5.32 -13.19
N ASN A 9 -14.35 -6.02 -12.66
CA ASN A 9 -15.09 -7.03 -13.41
C ASN A 9 -15.87 -6.44 -14.60
N GLN A 10 -16.52 -5.29 -14.43
CA GLN A 10 -17.18 -4.59 -15.55
C GLN A 10 -16.19 -4.21 -16.65
N ARG A 11 -14.96 -3.80 -16.30
CA ARG A 11 -13.93 -3.50 -17.29
C ARG A 11 -13.34 -4.76 -17.93
N LEU A 12 -13.18 -5.86 -17.20
CA LEU A 12 -12.77 -7.15 -17.77
C LEU A 12 -13.79 -7.67 -18.80
N LYS A 13 -15.09 -7.57 -18.47
CA LYS A 13 -16.19 -7.85 -19.40
C LYS A 13 -16.13 -6.91 -20.62
N SER A 14 -15.84 -5.62 -20.42
CA SER A 14 -15.66 -4.67 -21.52
C SER A 14 -14.45 -4.94 -22.44
N LEU A 15 -13.49 -5.73 -21.95
CA LEU A 15 -12.32 -6.23 -22.70
C LEU A 15 -12.58 -7.61 -23.32
N GLY A 16 -13.77 -8.20 -23.11
CA GLY A 16 -14.14 -9.52 -23.61
C GLY A 16 -13.36 -10.66 -22.97
N LEU A 17 -12.89 -10.48 -21.73
CA LEU A 17 -12.17 -11.48 -20.92
C LEU A 17 -13.12 -12.12 -19.89
N ASP A 18 -14.27 -12.60 -20.37
CA ASP A 18 -15.36 -13.08 -19.51
C ASP A 18 -14.96 -14.31 -18.67
N ALA A 19 -14.03 -15.13 -19.14
CA ALA A 19 -13.52 -16.28 -18.39
C ALA A 19 -12.78 -15.87 -17.10
N ILE A 20 -11.97 -14.80 -17.17
CA ILE A 20 -11.25 -14.29 -15.99
C ILE A 20 -12.23 -13.55 -15.05
N SER A 21 -13.23 -12.85 -15.62
CA SER A 21 -14.30 -12.22 -14.82
C SER A 21 -15.15 -13.27 -14.09
N LYS A 22 -15.42 -14.43 -14.68
CA LYS A 22 -16.14 -15.52 -14.01
C LYS A 22 -15.32 -16.09 -12.85
N ARG A 23 -13.99 -16.22 -13.02
CA ARG A 23 -13.10 -16.68 -11.95
C ARG A 23 -13.04 -15.70 -10.77
N SER A 24 -13.05 -14.39 -11.02
CA SER A 24 -13.09 -13.37 -9.97
C SER A 24 -14.47 -13.20 -9.32
N GLU A 25 -15.54 -13.68 -9.95
CA GLU A 25 -16.88 -13.77 -9.36
C GLU A 25 -17.00 -15.00 -8.44
N ILE A 26 -16.35 -16.11 -8.76
CA ILE A 26 -16.31 -17.33 -7.92
C ILE A 26 -15.55 -17.09 -6.61
N LEU A 27 -14.48 -16.29 -6.65
CA LEU A 27 -13.64 -16.00 -5.49
C LEU A 27 -13.77 -14.52 -5.07
N PRO A 28 -14.71 -14.17 -4.17
CA PRO A 28 -14.96 -12.79 -3.77
C PRO A 28 -13.78 -12.25 -2.93
N SER A 29 -12.85 -11.55 -3.58
CA SER A 29 -11.61 -11.05 -2.96
C SER A 29 -11.85 -10.11 -1.76
N ARG A 30 -12.98 -9.40 -1.72
CA ARG A 30 -13.36 -8.58 -0.57
C ARG A 30 -13.59 -9.40 0.70
N ASP A 31 -14.37 -10.46 0.59
CA ASP A 31 -14.78 -11.25 1.76
C ASP A 31 -13.58 -12.04 2.28
N ILE A 32 -12.71 -12.48 1.37
CA ILE A 32 -11.40 -13.07 1.69
C ILE A 32 -10.51 -12.06 2.41
N ALA A 33 -10.38 -10.82 1.93
CA ALA A 33 -9.58 -9.80 2.61
C ALA A 33 -10.06 -9.52 4.03
N ALA A 34 -11.38 -9.45 4.25
CA ALA A 34 -11.96 -9.27 5.58
C ALA A 34 -11.66 -10.47 6.49
N LEU A 35 -11.82 -11.70 5.98
CA LEU A 35 -11.48 -12.91 6.72
C LEU A 35 -9.99 -13.00 7.04
N VAL A 36 -9.13 -12.72 6.07
CA VAL A 36 -7.67 -12.72 6.25
C VAL A 36 -7.28 -11.70 7.30
N TYR A 37 -7.82 -10.47 7.28
CA TYR A 37 -7.51 -9.46 8.30
C TYR A 37 -8.01 -9.85 9.71
N LEU A 38 -9.22 -10.42 9.81
CA LEU A 38 -9.83 -10.81 11.08
C LEU A 38 -9.10 -11.99 11.73
N TRP A 39 -8.72 -12.99 10.93
CA TRP A 39 -8.03 -14.19 11.39
C TRP A 39 -6.50 -14.07 11.34
N ASN A 40 -5.98 -12.90 10.99
CA ASN A 40 -4.55 -12.64 10.99
C ASN A 40 -4.02 -12.70 12.44
N PRO A 41 -3.06 -13.60 12.76
CA PRO A 41 -2.49 -13.69 14.10
C PRO A 41 -1.87 -12.35 14.56
N TYR A 42 -1.33 -11.55 13.63
CA TYR A 42 -0.78 -10.23 13.94
C TYR A 42 -1.86 -9.25 14.42
N THR A 43 -3.07 -9.30 13.85
CA THR A 43 -4.21 -8.48 14.30
C THR A 43 -4.64 -8.89 15.71
N ILE A 44 -4.76 -10.20 15.94
CA ILE A 44 -5.18 -10.75 17.24
C ILE A 44 -4.16 -10.38 18.32
N VAL A 45 -2.86 -10.56 18.06
CA VAL A 45 -1.80 -10.21 18.99
C VAL A 45 -1.77 -8.70 19.27
N ALA A 46 -1.97 -7.86 18.26
CA ALA A 46 -2.04 -6.41 18.47
C ALA A 46 -3.23 -5.99 19.36
N CYS A 47 -4.38 -6.63 19.20
CA CYS A 47 -5.56 -6.41 20.04
C CYS A 47 -5.33 -6.90 21.48
N VAL A 48 -4.78 -8.11 21.66
CA VAL A 48 -4.45 -8.68 22.98
C VAL A 48 -3.38 -7.85 23.69
N GLY A 49 -2.42 -7.32 22.93
CA GLY A 49 -1.36 -6.44 23.44
C GLY A 49 -1.81 -5.00 23.72
N LEU A 50 -3.11 -4.68 23.62
CA LEU A 50 -3.68 -3.34 23.83
C LEU A 50 -2.98 -2.24 23.02
N SER A 51 -2.49 -2.58 21.83
CA SER A 51 -1.81 -1.64 20.95
C SER A 51 -2.80 -0.66 20.32
N THR A 52 -2.36 0.58 20.09
CA THR A 52 -3.12 1.58 19.32
C THR A 52 -3.05 1.35 17.81
N SER A 53 -2.29 0.35 17.33
CA SER A 53 -2.13 0.07 15.90
C SER A 53 -3.45 -0.18 15.15
N PRO A 54 -4.53 -0.79 15.73
CA PRO A 54 -5.79 -0.92 15.01
C PRO A 54 -6.45 0.44 14.68
N ILE A 55 -6.22 1.47 15.50
CA ILE A 55 -6.73 2.83 15.27
C ILE A 55 -5.98 3.48 14.10
N GLU A 56 -4.66 3.33 14.05
CA GLU A 56 -3.84 3.75 12.90
C GLU A 56 -4.29 3.05 11.62
N ASN A 57 -4.45 1.72 11.68
CA ASN A 57 -4.91 0.90 10.55
C ASN A 57 -6.29 1.32 10.06
N MET A 58 -7.21 1.63 10.98
CA MET A 58 -8.54 2.15 10.64
C MET A 58 -8.45 3.49 9.90
N ALA A 59 -7.61 4.42 10.34
CA ALA A 59 -7.43 5.71 9.69
C ALA A 59 -6.88 5.56 8.25
N VAL A 60 -5.90 4.66 8.06
CA VAL A 60 -5.36 4.32 6.72
C VAL A 60 -6.44 3.71 5.82
N ILE A 61 -7.23 2.75 6.32
CA ILE A 61 -8.32 2.15 5.53
C ILE A 61 -9.39 3.19 5.19
N LEU A 62 -9.72 4.10 6.12
CA LEU A 62 -10.70 5.17 5.90
C LEU A 62 -10.26 6.10 4.77
N SER A 63 -8.97 6.43 4.73
CA SER A 63 -8.35 7.21 3.64
C SER A 63 -8.54 6.52 2.28
N LEU A 64 -8.12 5.25 2.19
CA LEU A 64 -8.23 4.46 0.96
C LEU A 64 -9.68 4.23 0.53
N TYR A 65 -10.58 3.99 1.49
CA TYR A 65 -12.01 3.82 1.24
C TYR A 65 -12.65 5.12 0.71
N GLY A 66 -12.34 6.27 1.34
CA GLY A 66 -12.77 7.58 0.88
C GLY A 66 -12.29 7.87 -0.55
N ALA A 67 -11.03 7.54 -0.84
CA ALA A 67 -10.45 7.69 -2.17
C ALA A 67 -11.19 6.82 -3.21
N CYS A 68 -11.40 5.54 -2.91
CA CYS A 68 -12.09 4.59 -3.80
C CYS A 68 -13.57 4.93 -4.05
N THR A 69 -14.22 5.63 -3.12
CA THR A 69 -15.60 6.09 -3.26
C THR A 69 -15.71 7.52 -3.80
N CYS A 70 -14.57 8.12 -4.18
CA CYS A 70 -14.46 9.51 -4.63
C CYS A 70 -15.00 10.55 -3.61
N LYS A 71 -15.04 10.18 -2.32
CA LYS A 71 -15.44 11.07 -1.21
C LYS A 71 -14.19 11.74 -0.64
N ALA A 72 -13.78 12.83 -1.29
CA ALA A 72 -12.64 13.66 -0.88
C ALA A 72 -12.57 14.02 0.61
N PRO A 73 -13.64 14.47 1.31
CA PRO A 73 -13.56 14.82 2.72
C PRO A 73 -13.25 13.62 3.62
N LEU A 74 -13.80 12.45 3.30
CA LEU A 74 -13.56 11.22 4.06
C LEU A 74 -12.13 10.72 3.86
N ALA A 75 -11.63 10.79 2.63
CA ALA A 75 -10.25 10.46 2.31
C ALA A 75 -9.26 11.37 3.04
N ALA A 76 -9.52 12.67 3.02
CA ALA A 76 -8.71 13.69 3.67
C ALA A 76 -8.66 13.50 5.20
N PHE A 77 -9.81 13.27 5.84
CA PHE A 77 -9.88 13.00 7.27
C PHE A 77 -9.06 11.77 7.65
N GLY A 78 -9.26 10.63 6.96
CA GLY A 78 -8.51 9.40 7.22
C GLY A 78 -7.00 9.58 7.04
N TRP A 79 -6.58 10.29 5.99
CA TRP A 79 -5.16 10.56 5.73
C TRP A 79 -4.54 11.44 6.82
N VAL A 80 -5.16 12.57 7.15
CA VAL A 80 -4.65 13.49 8.18
C VAL A 80 -4.56 12.79 9.54
N MET A 81 -5.59 12.05 9.94
CA MET A 81 -5.57 11.30 11.20
C MET A 81 -4.48 10.21 11.20
N ALA A 82 -4.29 9.50 10.09
CA ALA A 82 -3.22 8.51 9.98
C ALA A 82 -1.83 9.15 10.10
N THR A 83 -1.60 10.30 9.46
CA THR A 83 -0.32 11.05 9.56
C THR A 83 -0.07 11.69 10.92
N HIS A 84 -1.16 12.01 11.64
CA HIS A 84 -1.07 12.54 12.98
C HIS A 84 -0.68 11.44 13.99
N LEU A 85 -1.32 10.27 13.89
CA LEU A 85 -1.04 9.14 14.78
C LEU A 85 0.33 8.50 14.49
N SER A 86 0.75 8.48 13.22
CA SER A 86 2.00 7.87 12.77
C SER A 86 2.61 8.69 11.64
N LEU A 87 3.93 8.89 11.63
CA LEU A 87 4.60 9.71 10.60
C LEU A 87 4.45 9.12 9.19
N TYR A 88 4.61 7.79 9.06
CA TYR A 88 4.88 7.13 7.79
C TYR A 88 3.72 7.10 6.77
N PRO A 89 2.43 7.02 7.18
CA PRO A 89 1.28 7.13 6.26
C PRO A 89 1.26 8.40 5.39
N VAL A 90 2.13 9.39 5.63
CA VAL A 90 2.27 10.59 4.80
C VAL A 90 2.52 10.24 3.32
N ILE A 91 3.26 9.14 3.07
CA ILE A 91 3.60 8.69 1.71
C ILE A 91 2.37 8.24 0.92
N LEU A 92 1.26 7.90 1.60
CA LEU A 92 0.01 7.48 0.97
C LEU A 92 -0.70 8.63 0.24
N VAL A 93 -0.22 9.87 0.35
CA VAL A 93 -0.74 11.00 -0.42
C VAL A 93 -0.67 10.72 -1.93
N ILE A 94 0.41 10.09 -2.41
CA ILE A 94 0.60 9.78 -3.83
C ILE A 94 -0.48 8.82 -4.34
N PRO A 95 -0.66 7.60 -3.79
CA PRO A 95 -1.70 6.71 -4.27
C PRO A 95 -3.11 7.27 -4.05
N VAL A 96 -3.38 8.03 -2.97
CA VAL A 96 -4.69 8.66 -2.76
C VAL A 96 -5.02 9.68 -3.86
N ILE A 97 -4.05 10.52 -4.23
CA ILE A 97 -4.22 11.47 -5.34
C ILE A 97 -4.43 10.74 -6.66
N LEU A 98 -3.68 9.66 -6.92
CA LEU A 98 -3.84 8.85 -8.13
C LEU A 98 -5.22 8.17 -8.19
N ILE A 99 -5.71 7.62 -7.08
CA ILE A 99 -7.05 7.01 -6.98
C ILE A 99 -8.13 8.07 -7.25
N LEU A 100 -8.01 9.27 -6.67
CA LEU A 100 -8.99 10.34 -6.86
C LEU A 100 -8.97 10.93 -8.29
N GLY A 101 -7.79 11.00 -8.91
CA GLY A 101 -7.60 11.62 -10.22
C GLY A 101 -7.91 10.68 -11.39
N TYR A 102 -7.42 9.43 -11.35
CA TYR A 102 -7.60 8.44 -12.41
C TYR A 102 -8.71 7.41 -12.13
N GLY A 103 -9.13 7.29 -10.87
CA GLY A 103 -10.00 6.23 -10.41
C GLY A 103 -9.23 5.02 -9.83
N PRO A 104 -9.94 4.09 -9.18
CA PRO A 104 -9.34 3.02 -8.38
C PRO A 104 -8.45 2.02 -9.15
N GLU A 105 -8.73 1.72 -10.42
CA GLU A 105 -7.98 0.77 -11.25
C GLU A 105 -8.07 1.20 -12.73
N THR A 106 -6.94 1.53 -13.37
CA THR A 106 -6.88 1.76 -14.83
C THR A 106 -6.05 0.67 -15.50
N PRO A 107 -6.52 0.02 -16.58
CA PRO A 107 -5.69 -0.95 -17.28
C PRO A 107 -4.45 -0.26 -17.86
N PRO A 108 -3.31 -0.95 -17.97
CA PRO A 108 -2.07 -0.35 -18.45
C PRO A 108 -2.26 0.33 -19.82
N ARG A 109 -1.68 1.52 -19.98
CA ARG A 109 -1.81 2.41 -21.17
C ARG A 109 -1.63 1.68 -22.51
N LYS A 110 -0.83 0.61 -22.53
CA LYS A 110 -0.56 -0.23 -23.72
C LYS A 110 -1.76 -1.08 -24.15
N LEU A 111 -2.57 -1.59 -23.22
CA LEU A 111 -3.74 -2.42 -23.51
C LEU A 111 -4.84 -1.65 -24.25
N LEU A 112 -5.03 -0.39 -23.86
CA LEU A 112 -6.04 0.47 -24.48
C LEU A 112 -5.63 0.92 -25.89
N ARG A 113 -4.32 1.15 -26.13
CA ARG A 113 -3.81 1.44 -27.48
C ARG A 113 -4.02 0.28 -28.44
N LEU A 114 -3.90 -0.96 -27.98
CA LEU A 114 -4.10 -2.14 -28.81
C LEU A 114 -5.56 -2.24 -29.31
N ARG A 115 -6.55 -2.05 -28.44
CA ARG A 115 -7.96 -2.01 -28.83
C ARG A 115 -8.26 -0.87 -29.81
N LYS A 116 -7.57 0.27 -29.67
CA LYS A 116 -7.71 1.42 -30.59
C LYS A 116 -7.27 1.06 -32.00
N TYR A 117 -6.22 0.26 -32.18
CA TYR A 117 -5.83 -0.25 -33.50
C TYR A 117 -6.86 -1.24 -34.05
N GLY A 118 -7.33 -2.18 -33.23
CA GLY A 118 -8.29 -3.19 -33.71
C GLY A 118 -9.64 -2.62 -34.15
N LYS A 119 -10.22 -1.70 -33.38
CA LYS A 119 -11.46 -1.03 -33.79
C LYS A 119 -11.32 -0.13 -35.04
N ILE A 120 -10.10 0.27 -35.41
CA ILE A 120 -9.86 1.07 -36.62
C ILE A 120 -9.76 0.16 -37.85
N GLU A 121 -9.26 -1.06 -37.69
CA GLU A 121 -9.16 -2.03 -38.79
C GLU A 121 -10.48 -2.75 -39.10
N ASP A 122 -11.38 -2.91 -38.11
CA ASP A 122 -12.67 -3.60 -38.27
C ASP A 122 -13.79 -2.72 -38.88
N ALA A 123 -13.51 -1.48 -39.31
CA ALA A 123 -14.52 -0.57 -39.87
C ALA A 123 -14.45 -0.57 -41.42
N PRO A 124 -15.47 -1.07 -42.14
CA PRO A 124 -15.50 -0.97 -43.59
C PRO A 124 -15.72 0.48 -44.00
N SER A 125 -14.99 0.92 -45.02
CA SER A 125 -15.11 2.24 -45.64
C SER A 125 -16.53 2.43 -46.20
N SER A 126 -17.41 3.08 -45.42
CA SER A 126 -18.62 3.69 -45.93
C SER A 126 -18.97 4.93 -45.10
N ASP A 127 -19.27 5.99 -45.83
CA ASP A 127 -19.61 7.33 -45.34
C ASP A 127 -20.82 7.32 -44.43
N HIS A 128 -20.62 7.68 -43.16
CA HIS A 128 -21.48 8.61 -42.43
C HIS A 128 -20.71 9.20 -41.25
N SER A 129 -20.20 10.40 -41.50
CA SER A 129 -19.46 11.23 -40.57
C SER A 129 -20.35 11.75 -39.43
N ARG A 130 -20.36 11.08 -38.26
CA ARG A 130 -20.60 11.71 -36.93
C ARG A 130 -20.31 10.85 -35.70
N GLN A 131 -20.40 9.52 -35.76
CA GLN A 131 -20.26 8.66 -34.57
C GLN A 131 -18.81 8.33 -34.07
N PRO A 132 -17.72 8.33 -34.88
CA PRO A 132 -16.39 7.99 -34.35
C PRO A 132 -15.81 9.07 -33.42
N ARG A 133 -16.30 10.31 -33.52
CA ARG A 133 -15.82 11.45 -32.72
C ARG A 133 -16.39 11.46 -31.30
N GLU A 134 -17.57 10.90 -31.08
CA GLU A 134 -18.23 10.86 -29.77
C GLU A 134 -17.65 9.75 -28.87
N ALA A 135 -17.37 8.56 -29.42
CA ALA A 135 -16.67 7.50 -28.70
C ALA A 135 -15.21 7.88 -28.35
N LYS A 136 -14.54 8.63 -29.24
CA LYS A 136 -13.21 9.22 -28.99
C LYS A 136 -13.28 10.27 -27.86
N LYS A 137 -14.31 11.13 -27.83
CA LYS A 137 -14.53 12.12 -26.77
C LYS A 137 -14.89 11.50 -25.41
N GLN A 138 -15.76 10.48 -25.36
CA GLN A 138 -16.15 9.82 -24.11
C GLN A 138 -15.01 9.00 -23.49
N GLN A 139 -14.10 8.46 -24.30
CA GLN A 139 -13.03 7.58 -23.84
C GLN A 139 -11.70 8.31 -23.60
N ASP A 140 -11.42 9.42 -24.31
CA ASP A 140 -10.37 10.37 -23.93
C ASP A 140 -10.76 11.15 -22.64
N GLN A 141 -12.05 11.38 -22.38
CA GLN A 141 -12.54 11.92 -21.10
C GLN A 141 -12.27 11.00 -19.90
N ALA A 142 -12.26 9.68 -20.08
CA ALA A 142 -11.96 8.72 -19.02
C ALA A 142 -10.48 8.71 -18.58
N TYR A 143 -9.61 9.39 -19.34
CA TYR A 143 -8.17 9.45 -19.10
C TYR A 143 -7.68 10.83 -18.66
N ASN A 144 -8.53 11.85 -18.74
CA ASN A 144 -8.21 13.16 -18.19
C ASN A 144 -8.19 13.06 -16.66
N PHE A 145 -7.01 13.23 -16.09
CA PHE A 145 -6.82 13.31 -14.65
C PHE A 145 -7.81 14.33 -14.08
N SER A 146 -8.74 13.85 -13.26
CA SER A 146 -9.78 14.68 -12.71
C SER A 146 -9.21 15.52 -11.57
N TRP A 147 -8.87 16.77 -11.87
CA TRP A 147 -8.37 17.70 -10.85
C TRP A 147 -9.43 18.10 -9.83
N ARG A 148 -10.72 18.04 -10.18
CA ARG A 148 -11.83 18.45 -9.29
C ARG A 148 -11.84 17.70 -7.94
N PRO A 149 -11.85 16.35 -7.87
CA PRO A 149 -11.79 15.62 -6.61
C PRO A 149 -10.46 15.79 -5.88
N VAL A 150 -9.36 15.97 -6.62
CA VAL A 150 -8.02 16.16 -6.05
C VAL A 150 -7.91 17.52 -5.36
N VAL A 151 -8.37 18.60 -5.99
CA VAL A 151 -8.42 19.93 -5.37
C VAL A 151 -9.33 19.91 -4.15
N LYS A 152 -10.50 19.26 -4.21
CA LYS A 152 -11.36 19.07 -3.04
C LYS A 152 -10.63 18.34 -1.91
N PHE A 153 -9.88 17.28 -2.23
CA PHE A 153 -9.09 16.54 -1.24
C PHE A 153 -8.01 17.40 -0.60
N ILE A 154 -7.25 18.18 -1.39
CA ILE A 154 -6.23 19.10 -0.87
C ILE A 154 -6.86 20.13 0.06
N VAL A 155 -7.96 20.77 -0.35
CA VAL A 155 -8.65 21.77 0.48
C VAL A 155 -9.14 21.15 1.79
N TRP A 156 -9.82 20.01 1.74
CA TRP A 156 -10.29 19.32 2.95
C TRP A 156 -9.13 18.84 3.83
N SER A 157 -8.03 18.40 3.25
CA SER A 157 -6.83 17.99 3.97
C SER A 157 -6.20 19.16 4.72
N MET A 158 -6.12 20.36 4.10
CA MET A 158 -5.64 21.56 4.76
C MET A 158 -6.57 21.97 5.93
N ILE A 159 -7.88 21.89 5.75
CA ILE A 159 -8.85 22.18 6.82
C ILE A 159 -8.66 21.23 8.01
N TRP A 160 -8.58 19.93 7.76
CA TRP A 160 -8.36 18.93 8.82
C TRP A 160 -6.99 19.08 9.49
N LEU A 161 -5.94 19.38 8.72
CA LEU A 161 -4.61 19.61 9.27
C LEU A 161 -4.59 20.81 10.21
N VAL A 162 -5.18 21.94 9.80
CA VAL A 162 -5.32 23.12 10.66
C VAL A 162 -6.12 22.79 11.92
N TYR A 163 -7.24 22.07 11.77
CA TYR A 163 -8.06 21.65 12.90
C TYR A 163 -7.29 20.81 13.92
N VAL A 164 -6.54 19.79 13.46
CA VAL A 164 -5.72 18.94 14.32
C VAL A 164 -4.61 19.76 15.00
N ILE A 165 -3.89 20.63 14.27
CA ILE A 165 -2.85 21.47 14.85
C ILE A 165 -3.42 22.41 15.91
N VAL A 166 -4.59 23.01 15.70
CA VAL A 166 -5.24 23.87 16.69
C VAL A 166 -5.62 23.07 17.94
N LEU A 167 -6.22 21.89 17.79
CA LEU A 167 -6.53 21.02 18.93
C LEU A 167 -5.29 20.61 19.71
N CYS A 168 -4.21 20.20 19.01
CA CYS A 168 -2.93 19.89 19.62
C CYS A 168 -2.35 21.11 20.35
N GLY A 169 -2.43 22.30 19.75
CA GLY A 169 -1.94 23.53 20.35
C GLY A 169 -2.68 23.91 21.63
N LEU A 170 -4.00 23.69 21.67
CA LEU A 170 -4.80 23.88 22.88
C LEU A 170 -4.45 22.85 23.96
N SER A 171 -4.25 21.58 23.57
CA SER A 171 -3.92 20.48 24.49
C SER A 171 -2.53 20.64 25.13
N VAL A 172 -1.51 20.98 24.32
CA VAL A 172 -0.10 21.04 24.77
C VAL A 172 0.28 22.43 25.31
N ARG A 173 -0.66 23.37 25.40
CA ARG A 173 -0.40 24.74 25.87
C ARG A 173 0.26 24.78 27.26
N GLN A 174 -0.05 23.83 28.12
CA GLN A 174 0.52 23.72 29.47
C GLN A 174 1.86 22.98 29.53
N TYR A 175 2.30 22.34 28.43
CA TYR A 175 3.43 21.42 28.38
C TYR A 175 4.54 21.85 27.40
N GLY A 176 4.70 23.16 27.17
CA GLY A 176 5.74 23.70 26.28
C GLY A 176 5.29 23.96 24.84
N GLY A 177 3.99 23.83 24.54
CA GLY A 177 3.40 24.20 23.26
C GLY A 177 3.68 23.24 22.10
N LEU A 178 3.41 23.70 20.88
CA LEU A 178 3.48 22.87 19.67
C LEU A 178 4.91 22.45 19.32
N GLU A 179 5.91 23.33 19.50
CA GLU A 179 7.29 23.03 19.14
C GLU A 179 7.84 21.84 19.92
N GLU A 180 7.61 21.81 21.24
CA GLU A 180 8.03 20.69 22.07
C GLU A 180 7.30 19.40 21.69
N MET A 181 6.01 19.47 21.34
CA MET A 181 5.28 18.32 20.80
C MET A 181 5.96 17.78 19.54
N PHE A 182 6.20 18.63 18.54
CA PHE A 182 6.83 18.21 17.28
C PHE A 182 8.22 17.60 17.50
N LYS A 183 9.02 18.18 18.40
CA LYS A 183 10.34 17.66 18.77
C LYS A 183 10.26 16.29 19.44
N ARG A 184 9.31 16.10 20.36
CA ARG A 184 9.15 14.87 21.15
C ARG A 184 8.43 13.75 20.43
N THR A 185 7.58 14.05 19.44
CA THR A 185 6.87 13.02 18.66
C THR A 185 7.62 12.72 17.36
N TYR A 186 7.59 13.64 16.41
CA TYR A 186 8.18 13.44 15.08
C TYR A 186 9.70 13.53 15.11
N GLY A 187 10.26 14.47 15.88
CA GLY A 187 11.71 14.57 16.08
C GLY A 187 12.31 13.32 16.72
N PHE A 188 11.59 12.68 17.65
CA PHE A 188 11.99 11.42 18.26
C PHE A 188 12.03 10.27 17.24
N ILE A 189 11.01 10.16 16.38
CA ILE A 189 10.96 9.14 15.32
C ILE A 189 12.12 9.30 14.32
N LEU A 190 12.48 10.54 13.98
CA LEU A 190 13.53 10.85 13.00
C LEU A 190 14.95 10.73 13.57
N THR A 191 15.15 11.04 14.85
CA THR A 191 16.48 10.98 15.49
C THR A 191 16.80 9.62 16.11
N VAL A 192 15.79 8.75 16.25
CA VAL A 192 15.88 7.37 16.81
C VAL A 192 16.76 7.33 18.07
N PRO A 193 16.41 8.08 19.14
CA PRO A 193 17.23 8.16 20.34
C PRO A 193 17.12 6.92 21.22
N ASP A 194 15.97 6.25 21.21
CA ASP A 194 15.77 5.00 21.95
C ASP A 194 16.19 3.82 21.07
N LEU A 195 17.12 3.02 21.60
CA LEU A 195 17.68 1.82 20.97
C LEU A 195 17.22 0.55 21.69
N SER A 196 16.16 0.64 22.50
CA SER A 196 15.53 -0.51 23.12
C SER A 196 15.15 -1.56 22.08
N PRO A 197 15.32 -2.85 22.42
CA PRO A 197 15.11 -3.94 21.47
C PRO A 197 13.67 -3.95 20.97
N ASN A 198 13.52 -3.94 19.65
CA ASN A 198 12.23 -4.02 18.97
C ASN A 198 12.30 -4.99 17.77
N ILE A 199 11.19 -5.16 17.07
CA ILE A 199 11.08 -6.10 15.94
C ILE A 199 11.79 -5.56 14.67
N GLY A 200 12.14 -4.28 14.68
CA GLY A 200 12.81 -3.60 13.57
C GLY A 200 14.31 -3.88 13.49
N VAL A 201 14.91 -3.37 12.41
CA VAL A 201 16.34 -3.56 12.14
C VAL A 201 17.19 -2.41 12.70
N LEU A 202 16.58 -1.24 12.93
CA LEU A 202 17.30 0.01 13.19
C LEU A 202 17.93 0.07 14.58
N TRP A 203 17.28 -0.46 15.62
CA TRP A 203 17.76 -0.37 17.00
C TRP A 203 19.14 -1.00 17.19
N TYR A 204 19.34 -2.19 16.65
CA TYR A 204 20.59 -2.94 16.80
C TYR A 204 21.68 -2.35 15.92
N PHE A 205 21.35 -1.94 14.68
CA PHE A 205 22.29 -1.24 13.80
C PHE A 205 22.84 0.03 14.48
N PHE A 206 21.97 0.89 15.01
CA PHE A 206 22.41 2.11 15.68
C PHE A 206 23.04 1.88 17.06
N ALA A 207 22.83 0.71 17.67
CA ALA A 207 23.56 0.32 18.86
C ALA A 207 25.02 -0.08 18.56
N GLU A 208 25.30 -0.62 17.37
CA GLU A 208 26.65 -1.02 16.95
C GLU A 208 27.45 0.10 16.27
N VAL A 209 26.77 1.03 15.59
CA VAL A 209 27.43 2.12 14.87
C VAL A 209 28.01 3.17 15.82
N PHE A 210 29.23 3.63 15.52
CA PHE A 210 29.85 4.75 16.23
C PHE A 210 29.01 6.03 16.13
N ASP A 211 28.87 6.73 17.26
CA ASP A 211 28.11 7.98 17.36
C ASP A 211 28.51 9.02 16.32
N PHE A 212 29.80 9.08 15.96
CA PHE A 212 30.31 9.99 14.94
C PHE A 212 29.62 9.84 13.59
N PHE A 213 29.28 8.61 13.18
CA PHE A 213 28.63 8.33 11.89
C PHE A 213 27.10 8.27 11.97
N ARG A 214 26.51 8.42 13.16
CA ARG A 214 25.08 8.23 13.37
C ARG A 214 24.22 9.13 12.49
N ASN A 215 24.55 10.42 12.39
CA ASN A 215 23.82 11.38 11.55
C ASN A 215 23.87 10.99 10.06
N PHE A 216 25.02 10.51 9.59
CA PHE A 216 25.16 10.04 8.20
C PHE A 216 24.22 8.87 7.92
N PHE A 217 24.22 7.84 8.77
CA PHE A 217 23.36 6.68 8.57
C PHE A 217 21.87 7.02 8.73
N LEU A 218 21.51 7.91 9.65
CA LEU A 218 20.13 8.41 9.75
C LEU A 218 19.67 9.01 8.41
N ILE A 219 20.48 9.87 7.78
CA ILE A 219 20.14 10.44 6.47
C ILE A 219 19.98 9.33 5.42
N VAL A 220 20.90 8.37 5.38
CA VAL A 220 20.86 7.26 4.41
C VAL A 220 19.58 6.43 4.56
N PHE A 221 19.17 6.05 5.78
CA PHE A 221 17.95 5.26 5.99
C PHE A 221 16.69 6.04 5.61
N HIS A 222 16.58 7.31 5.96
CA HIS A 222 15.42 8.13 5.59
C HIS A 222 15.35 8.38 4.07
N MET A 223 16.51 8.62 3.42
CA MET A 223 16.59 8.78 1.97
C MET A 223 16.25 7.49 1.21
N ASN A 224 16.59 6.33 1.77
CA ASN A 224 16.27 5.03 1.17
C ASN A 224 14.75 4.84 1.02
N ILE A 225 13.96 5.22 2.03
CA ILE A 225 12.48 5.16 1.97
C ILE A 225 11.98 6.00 0.79
N LEU A 226 12.45 7.24 0.65
CA LEU A 226 12.06 8.13 -0.45
C LEU A 226 12.47 7.58 -1.82
N PHE A 227 13.66 6.98 -1.91
CA PHE A 227 14.17 6.41 -3.15
C PHE A 227 13.38 5.17 -3.59
N MET A 228 12.84 4.36 -2.69
CA MET A 228 11.97 3.23 -3.05
C MET A 228 10.59 3.67 -3.55
N ILE A 229 10.05 4.76 -2.99
CA ILE A 229 8.70 5.26 -3.29
C ILE A 229 8.60 5.75 -4.74
N PHE A 230 9.60 6.53 -5.20
CA PHE A 230 9.52 7.24 -6.49
C PHE A 230 9.46 6.32 -7.73
N PRO A 231 10.36 5.32 -7.91
CA PRO A 231 10.29 4.40 -9.05
C PRO A 231 9.00 3.58 -9.05
N LEU A 232 8.53 3.21 -7.86
CA LEU A 232 7.33 2.39 -7.70
C LEU A 232 6.06 3.16 -8.08
N ALA A 233 5.97 4.45 -7.73
CA ALA A 233 4.92 5.34 -8.23
C ALA A 233 4.92 5.36 -9.75
N ILE A 234 6.07 5.64 -10.39
CA ILE A 234 6.16 5.71 -11.86
C ILE A 234 5.67 4.41 -12.51
N ARG A 235 6.11 3.27 -11.97
CA ARG A 235 5.83 1.95 -12.55
C ARG A 235 4.39 1.48 -12.37
N LEU A 236 3.80 1.71 -11.21
CA LEU A 236 2.47 1.20 -10.81
C LEU A 236 1.37 2.27 -10.86
N ASN A 237 1.63 3.42 -11.49
CA ASN A 237 0.64 4.50 -11.69
C ASN A 237 -0.71 4.03 -12.24
N HIS A 238 -0.77 2.91 -12.98
CA HIS A 238 -2.01 2.37 -13.52
C HIS A 238 -2.87 1.64 -12.48
N ARG A 239 -2.25 1.08 -11.42
CA ARG A 239 -2.90 0.36 -10.30
C ARG A 239 -2.63 1.06 -8.97
N PRO A 240 -3.28 2.20 -8.70
CA PRO A 240 -2.95 3.01 -7.53
C PRO A 240 -3.39 2.37 -6.20
N CYS A 241 -4.36 1.45 -6.20
CA CYS A 241 -4.71 0.65 -5.01
C CYS A 241 -3.61 -0.36 -4.64
N PHE A 242 -3.01 -1.02 -5.62
CA PHE A 242 -1.87 -1.91 -5.38
C PHE A 242 -0.60 -1.11 -4.97
N LEU A 243 -0.42 0.08 -5.55
CA LEU A 243 0.62 1.01 -5.11
C LEU A 243 0.46 1.39 -3.62
N ALA A 244 -0.77 1.65 -3.16
CA ALA A 244 -1.05 1.92 -1.75
C ALA A 244 -0.66 0.73 -0.86
N PHE A 245 -1.00 -0.50 -1.25
CA PHE A 245 -0.57 -1.71 -0.54
C PHE A 245 0.96 -1.80 -0.43
N ALA A 246 1.67 -1.60 -1.54
CA ALA A 246 3.13 -1.67 -1.54
C ALA A 246 3.77 -0.57 -0.68
N TYR A 247 3.20 0.63 -0.66
CA TYR A 247 3.65 1.71 0.21
C TYR A 247 3.41 1.41 1.69
N ILE A 248 2.25 0.86 2.05
CA ILE A 248 1.98 0.42 3.43
C ILE A 248 3.05 -0.60 3.85
N ALA A 249 3.30 -1.63 3.04
CA ALA A 249 4.27 -2.68 3.34
C ALA A 249 5.73 -2.15 3.47
N ILE A 250 6.17 -1.29 2.53
CA ILE A 250 7.50 -0.67 2.59
C ILE A 250 7.62 0.23 3.83
N SER A 251 6.56 0.99 4.14
CA SER A 251 6.55 1.89 5.30
C SER A 251 6.57 1.14 6.63
N SER A 252 5.85 0.01 6.75
CA SER A 252 5.88 -0.82 7.96
C SER A 252 7.22 -1.48 8.19
N MET A 253 7.94 -1.81 7.12
CA MET A 253 9.26 -2.44 7.18
C MET A 253 10.37 -1.46 7.55
N LEU A 254 10.35 -0.25 6.99
CA LEU A 254 11.41 0.75 7.17
C LEU A 254 11.09 1.78 8.28
N LYS A 255 10.02 1.55 9.05
CA LYS A 255 9.66 2.36 10.21
C LYS A 255 10.73 2.24 11.31
N SER A 256 11.04 3.37 11.97
CA SER A 256 12.05 3.44 13.04
C SER A 256 11.70 2.56 14.24
N TYR A 257 10.41 2.52 14.57
CA TYR A 257 9.85 1.77 15.68
C TYR A 257 8.68 0.91 15.18
N PRO A 258 8.95 -0.22 14.50
CA PRO A 258 7.90 -1.06 13.97
C PRO A 258 7.27 -1.92 15.07
N SER A 259 5.97 -2.15 14.93
CA SER A 259 5.18 -2.99 15.82
C SER A 259 4.61 -4.20 15.08
N VAL A 260 4.25 -5.26 15.82
CA VAL A 260 3.54 -6.44 15.28
C VAL A 260 2.26 -6.02 14.53
N GLY A 261 1.59 -4.98 15.03
CA GLY A 261 0.33 -4.48 14.49
C GLY A 261 0.44 -3.74 13.16
N ASP A 262 1.63 -3.24 12.80
CA ASP A 262 1.87 -2.62 11.49
C ASP A 262 1.74 -3.68 10.37
N SER A 263 2.13 -4.92 10.67
CA SER A 263 2.07 -6.04 9.74
C SER A 263 0.68 -6.66 9.56
N ALA A 264 -0.21 -6.38 10.51
CA ALA A 264 -1.60 -6.80 10.42
C ALA A 264 -2.29 -6.26 9.16
N LEU A 265 -2.04 -4.99 8.84
CA LEU A 265 -2.72 -4.27 7.77
C LEU A 265 -2.32 -4.75 6.39
N TYR A 266 -1.02 -4.77 6.06
CA TYR A 266 -0.60 -5.16 4.71
C TYR A 266 -0.88 -6.65 4.45
N LEU A 267 -0.68 -7.54 5.43
CA LEU A 267 -1.02 -8.95 5.29
C LEU A 267 -2.53 -9.15 5.08
N GLY A 268 -3.38 -8.35 5.74
CA GLY A 268 -4.83 -8.34 5.50
C GLY A 268 -5.21 -7.84 4.11
N LEU A 269 -4.57 -6.77 3.64
CA LEU A 269 -4.80 -6.18 2.31
C LEU A 269 -4.36 -7.11 1.17
N LEU A 270 -3.44 -8.05 1.41
CA LEU A 270 -3.05 -9.08 0.43
C LEU A 270 -4.27 -9.87 -0.06
N GLY A 271 -5.24 -10.12 0.82
CA GLY A 271 -6.49 -10.79 0.50
C GLY A 271 -7.30 -10.13 -0.62
N LEU A 272 -7.14 -8.82 -0.84
CA LEU A 272 -7.84 -8.09 -1.90
C LEU A 272 -7.34 -8.46 -3.29
N PHE A 273 -6.06 -8.85 -3.38
CA PHE A 273 -5.37 -9.11 -4.63
C PHE A 273 -5.11 -10.60 -4.84
N VAL A 274 -5.84 -11.49 -4.15
CA VAL A 274 -5.64 -12.96 -4.22
C VAL A 274 -5.74 -13.49 -5.64
N ASN A 275 -6.62 -12.92 -6.47
CA ASN A 275 -6.78 -13.35 -7.86
C ASN A 275 -5.57 -12.96 -8.72
N GLU A 276 -5.01 -11.78 -8.47
CA GLU A 276 -3.85 -11.24 -9.17
C GLU A 276 -2.52 -11.85 -8.67
N LEU A 277 -2.43 -12.18 -7.38
CA LEU A 277 -1.27 -12.78 -6.71
C LEU A 277 -1.29 -14.32 -6.73
N ALA A 278 -2.30 -14.95 -7.32
CA ALA A 278 -2.39 -16.41 -7.39
C ALA A 278 -1.17 -17.06 -8.08
N ASP A 279 -0.48 -16.33 -8.96
CA ASP A 279 0.69 -16.80 -9.70
C ASP A 279 2.03 -16.53 -8.93
N MET A 280 2.00 -16.25 -7.62
CA MET A 280 3.21 -16.09 -6.78
C MET A 280 3.96 -17.42 -6.61
N GLN A 281 5.25 -17.44 -6.95
CA GLN A 281 6.06 -18.67 -7.00
C GLN A 281 6.43 -19.19 -5.60
N PHE A 282 6.79 -18.29 -4.68
CA PHE A 282 7.30 -18.65 -3.35
C PHE A 282 6.26 -18.55 -2.23
N SER A 283 4.97 -18.59 -2.55
CA SER A 283 3.87 -18.37 -1.58
C SER A 283 3.91 -19.31 -0.38
N PHE A 284 4.08 -20.62 -0.60
CA PHE A 284 4.18 -21.61 0.48
C PHE A 284 5.41 -21.40 1.37
N PHE A 285 6.58 -21.18 0.74
CA PHE A 285 7.83 -20.92 1.47
C PHE A 285 7.72 -19.66 2.33
N LEU A 286 7.20 -18.56 1.77
CA LEU A 286 6.96 -17.32 2.49
C LEU A 286 6.03 -17.55 3.69
N PHE A 287 4.93 -18.26 3.51
CA PHE A 287 4.00 -18.57 4.60
C PHE A 287 4.69 -19.33 5.74
N CYS A 288 5.38 -20.44 5.43
CA CYS A 288 6.09 -21.23 6.42
C CYS A 288 7.18 -20.43 7.14
N ALA A 289 7.95 -19.63 6.40
CA ALA A 289 9.02 -18.82 6.96
C ALA A 289 8.47 -17.70 7.87
N TYR A 290 7.37 -17.04 7.48
CA TYR A 290 6.70 -16.06 8.33
C TYR A 290 6.21 -16.68 9.63
N VAL A 291 5.55 -17.84 9.57
CA VAL A 291 5.10 -18.56 10.77
C VAL A 291 6.31 -18.93 11.64
N GLY A 292 7.38 -19.46 11.05
CA GLY A 292 8.59 -19.82 11.76
C GLY A 292 9.23 -18.64 12.50
N VAL A 293 9.43 -17.51 11.82
CA VAL A 293 10.01 -16.30 12.42
C VAL A 293 9.10 -15.71 13.50
N SER A 294 7.78 -15.72 13.29
CA SER A 294 6.80 -15.23 14.27
C SER A 294 6.81 -16.02 15.57
N LEU A 295 7.02 -17.34 15.49
CA LEU A 295 7.10 -18.21 16.67
C LEU A 295 8.48 -18.13 17.33
N LEU A 296 9.55 -18.01 16.53
CA LEU A 296 10.92 -17.98 17.04
C LEU A 296 11.26 -16.66 17.76
N SER A 297 10.75 -15.53 17.27
CA SER A 297 11.11 -14.21 17.80
C SER A 297 10.76 -14.02 19.29
N PRO A 298 9.54 -14.36 19.78
CA PRO A 298 9.22 -14.27 21.21
C PRO A 298 10.05 -15.21 22.08
N VAL A 299 10.39 -16.40 21.56
CA VAL A 299 11.26 -17.35 22.27
C VAL A 299 12.65 -16.76 22.46
N MET A 300 13.24 -16.21 21.39
CA MET A 300 14.56 -15.58 21.46
C MET A 300 14.55 -14.34 22.37
N HIS A 301 13.48 -13.54 22.32
CA HIS A 301 13.30 -12.41 23.22
C HIS A 301 13.25 -12.86 24.69
N ASN A 302 12.52 -13.93 25.00
CA ASN A 302 12.41 -14.46 26.36
C ASN A 302 13.74 -15.00 26.88
N LEU A 303 14.45 -15.78 26.06
CA LEU A 303 15.76 -16.33 26.42
C LEU A 303 16.79 -15.24 26.72
N TRP A 304 16.78 -14.16 25.93
CA TRP A 304 17.72 -13.06 26.11
C TRP A 304 17.34 -12.15 27.28
N ILE A 305 16.13 -11.56 27.27
CA ILE A 305 15.74 -10.54 28.25
C ILE A 305 15.40 -11.13 29.62
N TRP A 306 14.63 -12.22 29.65
CA TRP A 306 14.07 -12.73 30.90
C TRP A 306 14.92 -13.84 31.51
N ARG A 307 15.40 -14.78 30.69
CA ARG A 307 16.21 -15.91 31.19
C ARG A 307 17.70 -15.60 31.26
N GLY A 308 18.18 -14.58 30.57
CA GLY A 308 19.60 -14.20 30.52
C GLY A 308 20.53 -15.26 29.91
N THR A 309 19.99 -16.30 29.27
CA THR A 309 20.77 -17.38 28.63
C THR A 309 20.94 -17.18 27.13
N GLY A 310 20.16 -16.27 26.53
CA GLY A 310 20.22 -15.92 25.10
C GLY A 310 21.08 -14.68 24.83
N ASN A 311 21.60 -14.61 23.60
CA ASN A 311 22.35 -13.44 23.09
C ASN A 311 21.41 -12.53 22.26
N ALA A 312 21.57 -11.21 22.39
CA ALA A 312 20.93 -10.17 21.57
C ALA A 312 20.98 -10.49 20.07
N ASN A 313 22.11 -11.03 19.61
CA ASN A 313 22.34 -11.35 18.19
C ASN A 313 21.33 -12.36 17.65
N PHE A 314 20.88 -13.32 18.46
CA PHE A 314 19.87 -14.28 18.04
C PHE A 314 18.50 -13.63 17.87
N TYR A 315 18.11 -12.75 18.79
CA TYR A 315 16.87 -11.99 18.65
C TYR A 315 16.94 -11.07 17.43
N PHE A 316 18.05 -10.35 17.25
CA PHE A 316 18.27 -9.51 16.07
C PHE A 316 18.29 -10.31 14.76
N ALA A 317 18.86 -11.51 14.74
CA ALA A 317 18.80 -12.38 13.57
C ALA A 317 17.36 -12.73 13.17
N THR A 318 16.46 -12.93 14.15
CA THR A 318 15.02 -13.11 13.84
C THR A 318 14.39 -11.85 13.24
N ALA A 319 14.76 -10.65 13.72
CA ALA A 319 14.30 -9.37 13.16
C ALA A 319 14.82 -9.15 11.73
N MET A 320 16.08 -9.47 11.45
CA MET A 320 16.62 -9.42 10.07
C MET A 320 15.94 -10.42 9.15
N ALA A 321 15.70 -11.65 9.61
CA ALA A 321 14.95 -12.65 8.85
C ALA A 321 13.53 -12.16 8.56
N TYR A 322 12.87 -11.54 9.54
CA TYR A 322 11.56 -10.94 9.37
C TYR A 322 11.55 -9.84 8.30
N ALA A 323 12.49 -8.89 8.37
CA ALA A 323 12.63 -7.84 7.36
C ALA A 323 12.92 -8.41 5.96
N CYS A 324 13.77 -9.43 5.87
CA CYS A 324 14.04 -10.12 4.59
C CYS A 324 12.76 -10.75 4.00
N LEU A 325 11.95 -11.42 4.82
CA LEU A 325 10.67 -11.98 4.39
C LEU A 325 9.67 -10.90 3.96
N GLN A 326 9.67 -9.72 4.60
CA GLN A 326 8.88 -8.56 4.16
C GLN A 326 9.34 -8.06 2.78
N ILE A 327 10.65 -7.95 2.54
CA ILE A 327 11.19 -7.56 1.24
C ILE A 327 10.76 -8.57 0.17
N VAL A 328 11.00 -9.87 0.39
CA VAL A 328 10.67 -10.93 -0.58
C VAL A 328 9.16 -10.92 -0.86
N LEU A 329 8.31 -10.76 0.16
CA LEU A 329 6.87 -10.65 -0.02
C LEU A 329 6.49 -9.48 -0.94
N VAL A 330 7.05 -8.29 -0.73
CA VAL A 330 6.76 -7.11 -1.56
C VAL A 330 7.28 -7.31 -2.99
N VAL A 331 8.50 -7.82 -3.16
CA VAL A 331 9.10 -8.07 -4.48
C VAL A 331 8.28 -9.10 -5.26
N GLU A 332 7.95 -10.23 -4.65
CA GLU A 332 7.13 -11.28 -5.28
C GLU A 332 5.72 -10.77 -5.60
N SER A 333 5.11 -9.99 -4.72
CA SER A 333 3.79 -9.41 -4.97
C SER A 333 3.81 -8.47 -6.18
N VAL A 334 4.82 -7.61 -6.28
CA VAL A 334 5.00 -6.69 -7.41
C VAL A 334 5.31 -7.46 -8.69
N SER A 335 6.16 -8.48 -8.62
CA SER A 335 6.49 -9.36 -9.75
C SER A 335 5.27 -10.10 -10.28
N ALA A 336 4.49 -10.73 -9.39
CA ALA A 336 3.25 -11.43 -9.72
C ALA A 336 2.24 -10.48 -10.37
N MET A 337 2.05 -9.28 -9.81
CA MET A 337 1.15 -8.28 -10.38
C MET A 337 1.58 -7.85 -11.80
N LEU A 338 2.88 -7.60 -12.01
CA LEU A 338 3.42 -7.26 -13.33
C LEU A 338 3.28 -8.41 -14.34
N ASN A 339 3.44 -9.66 -13.89
CA ASN A 339 3.24 -10.84 -14.73
C ASN A 339 1.76 -11.04 -15.08
N HIS A 340 0.85 -10.77 -14.14
CA HIS A 340 -0.58 -10.76 -14.40
C HIS A 340 -0.95 -9.74 -15.48
N ASP A 341 -0.42 -8.51 -15.41
CA ASP A 341 -0.61 -7.48 -16.42
C ASP A 341 -0.04 -7.89 -17.80
N ARG A 342 1.12 -8.55 -17.83
CA ARG A 342 1.70 -9.10 -19.07
C ARG A 342 0.82 -10.20 -19.66
N LYS A 343 0.26 -11.08 -18.84
CA LYS A 343 -0.65 -12.16 -19.26
C LYS A 343 -1.94 -11.59 -19.86
N LEU A 344 -2.52 -10.57 -19.22
CA LEU A 344 -3.66 -9.83 -19.77
C LEU A 344 -3.34 -9.21 -21.14
N THR A 345 -2.14 -8.67 -21.31
CA THR A 345 -1.66 -8.12 -22.60
C THR A 345 -1.55 -9.18 -23.68
N LYS A 346 -0.98 -10.35 -23.36
CA LYS A 346 -0.86 -11.45 -24.31
C LYS A 346 -2.23 -12.00 -24.74
N LEU A 347 -3.16 -12.18 -23.80
CA LEU A 347 -4.51 -12.67 -24.10
C LEU A 347 -5.28 -11.71 -25.02
N LEU A 348 -5.12 -10.41 -24.80
CA LEU A 348 -5.72 -9.40 -25.67
C LEU A 348 -5.09 -9.37 -27.07
N ASN A 349 -3.77 -9.56 -27.18
CA ASN A 349 -3.09 -9.70 -28.47
C ASN A 349 -3.54 -10.97 -29.23
N ALA A 350 -3.65 -12.11 -28.54
CA ALA A 350 -4.08 -13.37 -29.15
C ALA A 350 -5.51 -13.26 -29.70
N LYS A 351 -6.44 -12.72 -28.90
CA LYS A 351 -7.82 -12.50 -29.33
C LYS A 351 -7.93 -11.56 -30.52
N TYR A 352 -7.02 -10.59 -30.65
CA TYR A 352 -6.97 -9.70 -31.81
C TYR A 352 -6.50 -10.42 -33.08
N GLN A 353 -5.56 -11.37 -32.96
CA GLN A 353 -5.13 -12.18 -34.10
C GLN A 353 -6.22 -13.17 -34.54
N ASP A 354 -6.91 -13.80 -33.60
CA ASP A 354 -8.03 -14.71 -33.90
C ASP A 354 -9.21 -13.99 -34.55
N GLY A 355 -9.43 -12.69 -34.26
CA GLY A 355 -10.50 -11.90 -34.88
C GLY A 355 -10.19 -11.43 -36.30
N LYS A 356 -8.93 -11.50 -36.75
CA LYS A 356 -8.50 -11.15 -38.11
C LYS A 356 -8.40 -12.33 -39.07
N SER A 357 -8.37 -13.55 -38.52
CA SER A 357 -8.27 -14.79 -39.27
C SER A 357 -9.65 -15.38 -39.51
#